data_AF-A0A8S1WEP9-F1
#
_entry.id   AF-A0A8S1WEP9-F1
#
_cell.length_a   1.000
_cell.length_b   1.000
_cell.length_c   1.000
_cell.angle_alpha   90.00
_cell.angle_beta   90.00
_cell.angle_gamma   90.00
#
_symmetry.space_group_name_H-M   'P 1'
#
loop_
_entity.id
_entity.type
_entity.pdbx_description
1 polymer ?
#
loop_
_entity_poly.entity_id
_entity_poly.type
_entity_poly.pdbx_seq_one_letter_code
_entity_poly.pdbx_strand_id
1 'polypeptide(L)'
;MNLKRKQIKLESEKKNKQEEYSIDEDSFNESNNDEELKSGEKLKTRHDNSLSVLTKKFVELIQNSNDLTIDLNMAVKVLGVQKRRMYDITNVLEGIGFIEKISKNKIKWIGATDDPHIENELQQIKQELELLQNEEKTYDFYIEHLQKNLQEKFQTEPEIAKYTYLTQEDFKELSKTQQIEHKGEALFIITAPKGTLVETVLDDNPEYPYQVYLNSSKVQNQHNEIQVYICQDDNYPIQYDKKEK
;
A
#
# COMPACT_ATOMS: atom_id res chain seq x y z
N MET A 1 12.16 20.41 13.32
CA MET A 1 11.03 19.45 13.32
C MET A 1 11.35 18.37 12.30
N ASN A 2 11.63 17.16 12.75
CA ASN A 2 12.17 16.08 11.92
C ASN A 2 11.10 15.00 11.78
N LEU A 3 10.29 15.07 10.72
CA LEU A 3 9.21 14.12 10.45
C LEU A 3 9.79 12.93 9.68
N LYS A 4 10.17 11.88 10.41
CA LYS A 4 10.51 10.57 9.82
C LYS A 4 9.25 9.96 9.21
N ARG A 5 9.09 10.08 7.88
CA ARG A 5 8.12 9.30 7.10
C ARG A 5 8.51 7.82 7.15
N LYS A 6 7.68 7.00 7.79
CA LYS A 6 7.81 5.54 7.82
C LYS A 6 7.20 5.01 6.52
N GLN A 7 8.04 4.51 5.60
CA GLN A 7 7.57 3.85 4.38
C GLN A 7 6.98 2.48 4.74
N ILE A 8 5.69 2.27 4.45
CA ILE A 8 5.05 0.95 4.50
C ILE A 8 5.08 0.40 3.06
N LYS A 9 5.80 -0.71 2.87
CA LYS A 9 5.80 -1.49 1.63
C LYS A 9 4.55 -2.38 1.61
N LEU A 10 3.63 -2.11 0.69
CA LEU A 10 2.55 -3.04 0.32
C LEU A 10 3.08 -3.93 -0.79
N GLU A 11 3.44 -5.18 -0.45
CA GLU A 11 3.67 -6.24 -1.43
C GLU A 11 2.35 -6.95 -1.73
N SER A 12 1.91 -6.84 -2.98
CA SER A 12 0.83 -7.61 -3.55
C SER A 12 1.36 -8.97 -4.01
N GLU A 13 0.91 -10.06 -3.39
CA GLU A 13 1.07 -11.41 -3.96
C GLU A 13 -0.29 -12.00 -4.33
N LYS A 14 -0.51 -12.11 -5.65
CA LYS A 14 -1.52 -12.98 -6.25
C LYS A 14 -1.01 -14.43 -6.15
N LYS A 15 -1.77 -15.32 -5.52
CA LYS A 15 -1.77 -16.75 -5.86
C LYS A 15 -3.20 -17.30 -5.87
N ASN A 16 -3.67 -17.54 -7.09
CA ASN A 16 -4.76 -18.44 -7.42
C ASN A 16 -4.47 -19.84 -6.88
N LYS A 17 -5.44 -20.45 -6.21
CA LYS A 17 -5.76 -21.87 -6.36
C LYS A 17 -7.23 -22.10 -6.06
N GLN A 18 -7.94 -22.44 -7.13
CA GLN A 18 -9.28 -23.01 -7.12
C GLN A 18 -9.21 -24.38 -6.43
N GLU A 19 -10.18 -24.69 -5.57
CA GLU A 19 -10.61 -26.05 -5.32
C GLU A 19 -12.09 -26.01 -4.85
N GLU A 20 -12.92 -26.65 -5.67
CA GLU A 20 -14.38 -26.77 -5.60
C GLU A 20 -14.83 -27.54 -4.36
N TYR A 21 -15.91 -27.06 -3.75
CA TYR A 21 -16.67 -27.82 -2.76
C TYR A 21 -17.75 -28.61 -3.49
N SER A 22 -17.55 -29.93 -3.63
CA SER A 22 -18.59 -30.86 -4.10
C SER A 22 -19.23 -31.54 -2.90
N ILE A 23 -20.56 -31.48 -2.84
CA ILE A 23 -21.42 -32.17 -1.89
C ILE A 23 -21.70 -33.54 -2.49
N ASP A 24 -21.33 -34.61 -1.80
CA ASP A 24 -21.90 -35.94 -2.03
C ASP A 24 -22.51 -36.45 -0.72
N GLU A 25 -23.84 -36.57 -0.76
CA GLU A 25 -24.63 -37.44 0.08
C GLU A 25 -24.26 -38.89 -0.24
N ASP A 26 -24.01 -39.74 0.77
CA ASP A 26 -24.56 -41.08 0.69
C ASP A 26 -24.72 -41.78 2.05
N SER A 27 -25.97 -42.21 2.22
CA SER A 27 -26.52 -43.38 2.90
C SER A 27 -25.96 -43.86 4.25
N PHE A 28 -26.81 -43.63 5.24
CA PHE A 28 -27.28 -44.61 6.23
C PHE A 28 -26.96 -46.08 5.91
N ASN A 29 -26.37 -46.80 6.87
CA ASN A 29 -26.65 -48.22 7.04
C ASN A 29 -26.71 -48.55 8.54
N GLU A 30 -27.93 -48.74 9.02
CA GLU A 30 -28.23 -49.40 10.29
C GLU A 30 -27.87 -50.89 10.15
N SER A 31 -27.12 -51.40 11.11
CA SER A 31 -27.21 -52.81 11.49
C SER A 31 -26.96 -52.90 12.98
N ASN A 32 -28.07 -53.10 13.69
CA ASN A 32 -28.12 -53.47 15.10
C ASN A 32 -27.27 -54.73 15.33
N ASN A 33 -26.42 -54.68 16.35
CA ASN A 33 -26.13 -55.84 17.18
C ASN A 33 -26.20 -55.36 18.63
N ASP A 34 -27.26 -55.79 19.31
CA ASP A 34 -27.41 -55.70 20.75
C ASP A 34 -26.37 -56.61 21.41
N GLU A 35 -25.41 -56.02 22.12
CA GLU A 35 -24.83 -56.63 23.32
C GLU A 35 -24.66 -55.55 24.39
N GLU A 36 -25.51 -55.62 25.42
CA GLU A 36 -25.31 -54.96 26.70
C GLU A 36 -23.98 -55.39 27.33
N LEU A 37 -22.99 -54.49 27.46
CA LEU A 37 -22.02 -54.51 28.56
C LEU A 37 -21.15 -53.23 28.66
N LYS A 38 -21.43 -52.45 29.72
CA LYS A 38 -20.56 -51.56 30.53
C LYS A 38 -19.87 -50.31 29.91
N SER A 39 -20.27 -49.16 30.48
CA SER A 39 -19.53 -47.90 30.72
C SER A 39 -18.75 -47.29 29.55
N GLY A 40 -19.35 -46.26 28.94
CA GLY A 40 -18.75 -45.47 27.88
C GLY A 40 -17.57 -44.59 28.34
N GLU A 41 -16.40 -44.87 27.79
CA GLU A 41 -15.35 -43.89 27.57
C GLU A 41 -15.31 -43.58 26.06
N LYS A 42 -15.84 -42.41 25.67
CA LYS A 42 -15.69 -41.90 24.32
C LYS A 42 -14.19 -41.69 24.06
N LEU A 43 -13.60 -42.45 23.14
CA LEU A 43 -12.18 -42.34 22.76
C LEU A 43 -11.89 -40.89 22.35
N LYS A 44 -11.21 -40.13 23.21
CA LYS A 44 -10.81 -38.74 22.93
C LYS A 44 -9.92 -38.73 21.70
N THR A 45 -10.37 -38.08 20.64
CA THR A 45 -9.59 -38.01 19.40
C THR A 45 -8.43 -37.04 19.60
N ARG A 46 -7.35 -37.19 18.82
CA ARG A 46 -6.19 -36.27 18.88
C ARG A 46 -6.59 -34.79 18.71
N HIS A 47 -7.67 -34.53 17.97
CA HIS A 47 -8.22 -33.20 17.74
C HIS A 47 -8.78 -32.55 19.03
N ASP A 48 -9.41 -33.33 19.91
CA ASP A 48 -10.03 -32.85 21.15
C ASP A 48 -9.01 -32.32 22.18
N ASN A 49 -7.75 -32.71 22.03
CA ASN A 49 -6.61 -32.28 22.85
C ASN A 49 -5.69 -31.28 22.13
N SER A 50 -6.11 -30.73 20.99
CA SER A 50 -5.35 -29.71 20.29
C SER A 50 -5.25 -28.42 21.11
N LEU A 51 -4.15 -27.68 20.94
CA LEU A 51 -3.93 -26.44 21.70
C LEU A 51 -5.04 -25.42 21.44
N SER A 52 -5.51 -25.30 20.19
CA SER A 52 -6.59 -24.37 19.83
C SER A 52 -7.90 -24.68 20.55
N VAL A 53 -8.29 -25.96 20.63
CA VAL A 53 -9.49 -26.39 21.36
C VAL A 53 -9.34 -26.17 22.86
N LEU A 54 -8.16 -26.48 23.42
CA LEU A 54 -7.88 -26.25 24.84
C LEU A 54 -7.86 -24.75 25.18
N THR A 55 -7.29 -23.90 24.31
CA THR A 55 -7.31 -22.45 24.49
C THR A 55 -8.74 -21.92 24.49
N LYS A 56 -9.60 -22.35 23.55
CA LYS A 56 -11.02 -21.92 23.54
C LYS A 56 -11.74 -22.28 24.84
N LYS A 57 -11.64 -23.54 25.27
CA LYS A 57 -12.25 -23.99 26.53
C LYS A 57 -11.65 -23.28 27.74
N PHE A 58 -10.35 -23.00 27.73
CA PHE A 58 -9.68 -22.26 28.80
C PHE A 58 -10.17 -20.81 28.90
N VAL A 59 -10.33 -20.13 27.75
CA VAL A 59 -10.89 -18.78 27.66
C VAL A 59 -12.32 -18.74 28.17
N GLU A 60 -13.17 -19.69 27.76
CA GLU A 60 -14.53 -19.82 28.30
C GLU A 60 -14.54 -20.04 29.81
N LEU A 61 -13.62 -20.85 30.35
CA LEU A 61 -13.53 -21.10 31.80
C LEU A 61 -13.13 -19.86 32.59
N ILE A 62 -12.17 -19.07 32.10
CA ILE A 62 -11.73 -17.85 32.82
C ILE A 62 -12.76 -16.71 32.67
N GLN A 63 -13.44 -16.60 31.53
CA GLN A 63 -14.48 -15.59 31.31
C GLN A 63 -15.75 -15.86 32.14
N ASN A 64 -16.08 -17.13 32.36
CA ASN A 64 -17.23 -17.52 33.21
C ASN A 64 -16.87 -17.60 34.71
N SER A 65 -15.63 -17.33 35.09
CA SER A 65 -15.17 -17.38 36.48
C SER A 65 -15.40 -16.06 37.22
N ASN A 66 -15.60 -16.14 38.52
CA ASN A 66 -15.73 -14.96 39.38
C ASN A 66 -14.44 -14.13 39.34
N ASP A 67 -14.59 -12.81 39.24
CA ASP A 67 -13.51 -11.82 39.11
C ASP A 67 -12.59 -12.01 37.89
N LEU A 68 -13.01 -12.80 36.89
CA LEU A 68 -12.19 -13.11 35.71
C LEU A 68 -10.84 -13.76 36.08
N THR A 69 -10.80 -14.53 37.18
CA THR A 69 -9.59 -15.20 37.66
C THR A 69 -9.74 -16.70 37.72
N ILE A 70 -8.68 -17.42 37.34
CA ILE A 70 -8.68 -18.89 37.36
C ILE A 70 -7.43 -19.43 38.07
N ASP A 71 -7.63 -20.50 38.85
CA ASP A 71 -6.54 -21.32 39.39
C ASP A 71 -6.13 -22.37 38.35
N LEU A 72 -4.85 -22.38 37.99
CA LEU A 72 -4.29 -23.29 36.98
C LEU A 72 -4.48 -24.76 37.37
N ASN A 73 -4.45 -25.11 38.66
CA ASN A 73 -4.71 -26.48 39.11
C ASN A 73 -6.19 -26.87 38.96
N MET A 74 -7.10 -25.91 39.06
CA MET A 74 -8.53 -26.11 38.81
C MET A 74 -8.77 -26.30 37.30
N ALA A 75 -8.18 -25.45 36.46
CA ALA A 75 -8.24 -25.58 35.02
C ALA A 75 -7.71 -26.94 34.52
N VAL A 76 -6.60 -27.44 35.10
CA VAL A 76 -6.04 -28.78 34.83
C VAL A 76 -7.06 -29.89 35.07
N LYS A 77 -7.82 -29.81 36.18
CA LYS A 77 -8.83 -30.81 36.51
C LYS A 77 -10.04 -30.72 35.58
N VAL A 78 -10.52 -29.50 35.28
CA VAL A 78 -11.71 -29.29 34.45
C VAL A 78 -11.46 -29.64 32.98
N LEU A 79 -10.32 -29.23 32.43
CA LEU A 79 -9.96 -29.55 31.05
C LEU A 79 -9.41 -30.97 30.90
N GLY A 80 -9.09 -31.65 32.01
CA GLY A 80 -8.57 -33.01 32.00
C GLY A 80 -7.23 -33.16 31.29
N VAL A 81 -6.36 -32.14 31.40
CA VAL A 81 -5.06 -32.08 30.71
C VAL A 81 -3.91 -31.92 31.69
N GLN A 82 -2.69 -32.24 31.25
CA GLN A 82 -1.48 -32.08 32.07
C GLN A 82 -1.15 -30.60 32.31
N LYS A 83 -0.53 -30.30 33.46
CA LYS A 83 -0.09 -28.94 33.84
C LYS A 83 0.80 -28.26 32.79
N ARG A 84 1.53 -29.03 31.99
CA ARG A 84 2.35 -28.51 30.88
C ARG A 84 1.51 -27.78 29.82
N ARG A 85 0.28 -28.22 29.54
CA ARG A 85 -0.61 -27.58 28.56
C ARG A 85 -1.09 -26.20 29.00
N MET A 86 -1.25 -25.99 30.31
CA MET A 86 -1.57 -24.66 30.84
C MET A 86 -0.49 -23.65 30.48
N TYR A 87 0.79 -24.03 30.56
CA TYR A 87 1.88 -23.12 30.18
C TYR A 87 1.91 -22.80 28.69
N ASP A 88 1.56 -23.75 27.82
CA ASP A 88 1.45 -23.46 26.39
C ASP A 88 0.38 -22.39 26.14
N ILE A 89 -0.76 -22.50 26.81
CA ILE A 89 -1.86 -21.54 26.69
C ILE A 89 -1.50 -20.19 27.33
N THR A 90 -0.99 -20.20 28.56
CA THR A 90 -0.68 -18.95 29.28
C THR A 90 0.45 -18.19 28.62
N ASN A 91 1.49 -18.85 28.12
CA ASN A 91 2.61 -18.14 27.47
C ASN A 91 2.16 -17.39 26.20
N VAL A 92 1.23 -17.98 25.43
CA VAL A 92 0.68 -17.33 24.24
C VAL A 92 -0.23 -16.17 24.64
N LEU A 93 -1.15 -16.38 25.59
CA LEU A 93 -2.06 -15.33 26.05
C LEU A 93 -1.33 -14.19 26.77
N GLU A 94 -0.27 -14.48 27.52
CA GLU A 94 0.60 -13.50 28.17
C GLU A 94 1.42 -12.73 27.12
N GLY A 95 1.95 -13.43 26.10
CA GLY A 95 2.67 -12.81 25.00
C GLY A 95 1.82 -11.84 24.16
N ILE A 96 0.51 -12.08 24.07
CA ILE A 96 -0.46 -11.17 23.42
C ILE A 96 -0.98 -10.10 24.42
N GLY A 97 -0.73 -10.27 25.72
CA GLY A 97 -1.18 -9.33 26.75
C GLY A 97 -2.64 -9.50 27.17
N PHE A 98 -3.22 -10.69 26.98
CA PHE A 98 -4.63 -10.98 27.31
C PHE A 98 -4.82 -11.58 28.71
N ILE A 99 -3.74 -11.95 29.39
CA ILE A 99 -3.77 -12.41 30.77
C ILE A 99 -2.66 -11.76 31.59
N GLU A 100 -2.91 -11.62 32.89
CA GLU A 100 -1.92 -11.17 33.87
C GLU A 100 -1.72 -12.25 34.95
N LYS A 101 -0.48 -12.39 35.43
CA LYS A 101 -0.15 -13.33 36.49
C LYS A 101 -0.32 -12.68 37.87
N ILE A 102 -1.35 -13.09 38.60
CA ILE A 102 -1.56 -12.68 40.00
C ILE A 102 -0.61 -13.43 40.94
N SER A 103 -0.49 -14.76 40.75
CA SER A 103 0.37 -15.59 41.60
C SER A 103 0.83 -16.85 40.84
N LYS A 104 1.67 -17.69 41.48
CA LYS A 104 2.23 -18.90 40.85
C LYS A 104 1.17 -19.84 40.25
N ASN A 105 -0.03 -19.91 40.84
CA ASN A 105 -1.11 -20.76 40.37
C ASN A 105 -2.39 -19.99 39.99
N LYS A 106 -2.40 -18.65 40.04
CA LYS A 106 -3.59 -17.84 39.76
C LYS A 106 -3.29 -16.81 38.69
N ILE A 107 -4.14 -16.75 37.66
CA ILE A 107 -4.06 -15.77 36.58
C ILE A 107 -5.38 -15.00 36.47
N LYS A 108 -5.33 -13.83 35.83
CA LYS A 108 -6.49 -12.98 35.54
C LYS A 108 -6.62 -12.78 34.04
N TRP A 109 -7.85 -12.80 33.53
CA TRP A 109 -8.16 -12.38 32.17
C TRP A 109 -8.20 -10.85 32.09
N ILE A 110 -7.44 -10.29 31.15
CA ILE A 110 -7.42 -8.86 30.79
C ILE A 110 -7.67 -8.63 29.30
N GLY A 111 -7.77 -9.70 28.49
CA GLY A 111 -7.88 -9.69 27.03
C GLY A 111 -9.23 -9.29 26.45
N ALA A 112 -10.07 -8.69 27.27
CA ALA A 112 -11.30 -8.01 26.88
C ALA A 112 -11.48 -6.88 27.89
N THR A 113 -10.55 -5.92 27.88
CA THR A 113 -10.95 -4.63 28.40
C THR A 113 -11.93 -4.06 27.38
N ASP A 114 -13.22 -4.07 27.73
CA ASP A 114 -14.13 -2.99 27.36
C ASP A 114 -13.58 -1.70 27.99
N ASP A 115 -12.33 -1.33 27.65
CA ASP A 115 -11.74 -0.09 28.10
C ASP A 115 -12.43 0.98 27.27
N PRO A 116 -13.32 1.78 27.88
CA PRO A 116 -13.99 2.84 27.15
C PRO A 116 -12.97 3.80 26.53
N HIS A 117 -11.72 3.84 27.03
CA HIS A 117 -10.66 4.64 26.43
C HIS A 117 -10.20 4.08 25.08
N ILE A 118 -9.93 2.78 24.97
CA ILE A 118 -9.49 2.13 23.72
C ILE A 118 -10.61 2.17 22.69
N GLU A 119 -11.86 1.93 23.11
CA GLU A 119 -13.01 2.01 22.21
C GLU A 119 -13.22 3.43 21.68
N ASN A 120 -13.06 4.44 22.53
CA ASN A 120 -13.14 5.85 22.13
C ASN A 120 -12.00 6.25 21.19
N GLU A 121 -10.76 5.83 21.47
CA GLU A 121 -9.63 6.04 20.55
C GLU A 121 -9.89 5.40 19.18
N LEU A 122 -10.41 4.17 19.16
CA LEU A 122 -10.75 3.47 17.93
C LEU A 122 -11.86 4.20 17.16
N GLN A 123 -12.87 4.73 17.86
CA GLN A 123 -13.91 5.57 17.25
C GLN A 123 -13.34 6.88 16.69
N GLN A 124 -12.46 7.57 17.41
CA GLN A 124 -11.81 8.80 16.94
C GLN A 124 -10.97 8.54 15.69
N ILE A 125 -10.16 7.47 15.68
CA ILE A 125 -9.35 7.09 14.52
C ILE A 125 -10.23 6.76 13.33
N LYS A 126 -11.35 6.06 13.54
CA LYS A 126 -12.32 5.76 12.46
C LYS A 126 -12.93 7.03 11.87
N GLN A 127 -13.32 7.99 12.71
CA GLN A 127 -13.84 9.27 12.26
C GLN A 127 -12.80 10.07 11.49
N GLU A 128 -11.57 10.15 12.00
CA GLU A 128 -10.46 10.83 11.31
C GLU A 128 -10.18 10.18 9.95
N LEU A 129 -10.20 8.85 9.87
CA LEU A 129 -10.02 8.11 8.63
C LEU A 129 -11.13 8.42 7.62
N GLU A 130 -12.39 8.47 8.06
CA GLU A 130 -13.52 8.84 7.20
C GLU A 130 -13.42 10.28 6.68
N LEU A 131 -13.02 11.22 7.54
CA LEU A 131 -12.78 12.61 7.15
C LEU A 131 -11.68 12.71 6.09
N LEU A 132 -10.53 12.08 6.33
CA LEU A 132 -9.41 12.07 5.39
C LEU A 132 -9.78 11.43 4.06
N GLN A 133 -10.56 10.34 4.07
CA GLN A 133 -11.06 9.72 2.84
C GLN A 133 -11.99 10.65 2.06
N ASN A 134 -12.79 11.47 2.75
CA ASN A 134 -13.67 12.42 2.08
C ASN A 134 -12.89 13.62 1.50
N GLU A 135 -11.84 14.08 2.18
CA GLU A 135 -10.92 15.08 1.63
C GLU A 135 -10.19 14.56 0.39
N GLU A 136 -9.67 13.33 0.43
CA GLU A 136 -9.02 12.68 -0.71
C GLU A 136 -9.96 12.62 -1.93
N LYS A 137 -11.20 12.15 -1.74
CA LYS A 137 -12.24 12.15 -2.80
C LYS A 137 -12.51 13.54 -3.36
N THR A 138 -12.47 14.55 -2.51
CA THR A 138 -12.69 15.94 -2.92
C THR A 138 -11.52 16.42 -3.79
N TYR A 139 -10.28 16.09 -3.43
CA TYR A 139 -9.10 16.40 -4.24
C TYR A 139 -9.10 15.65 -5.57
N ASP A 140 -9.44 14.37 -5.57
CA ASP A 140 -9.57 13.57 -6.80
C ASP A 140 -10.61 14.18 -7.74
N PHE A 141 -11.75 14.61 -7.21
CA PHE A 141 -12.76 15.33 -8.00
C PHE A 141 -12.19 16.61 -8.62
N TYR A 142 -11.47 17.43 -7.85
CA TYR A 142 -10.88 18.66 -8.39
C TYR A 142 -9.80 18.39 -9.42
N ILE A 143 -8.95 17.38 -9.21
CA ILE A 143 -7.90 16.99 -10.15
C ILE A 143 -8.54 16.55 -11.47
N GLU A 144 -9.53 15.65 -11.42
CA GLU A 144 -10.22 15.17 -12.61
C GLU A 144 -10.95 16.32 -13.33
N HIS A 145 -11.65 17.17 -12.57
CA HIS A 145 -12.37 18.31 -13.12
C HIS A 145 -11.43 19.31 -13.80
N LEU A 146 -10.31 19.66 -13.17
CA LEU A 146 -9.33 20.58 -13.76
C LEU A 146 -8.65 19.97 -14.99
N GLN A 147 -8.27 18.69 -14.95
CA GLN A 147 -7.70 17.99 -16.09
C GLN A 147 -8.67 17.96 -17.27
N LYS A 148 -9.94 17.64 -17.02
CA LYS A 148 -11.00 17.65 -18.03
C LYS A 148 -11.18 19.05 -18.63
N ASN A 149 -11.27 20.07 -17.80
CA ASN A 149 -11.40 21.45 -18.27
C ASN A 149 -10.20 21.90 -19.12
N LEU A 150 -8.97 21.52 -18.74
CA LEU A 150 -7.78 21.81 -19.53
C LEU A 150 -7.80 21.05 -20.87
N GLN A 151 -8.17 19.77 -20.87
CA GLN A 151 -8.27 18.99 -22.10
C GLN A 151 -9.34 19.56 -23.04
N GLU A 152 -10.53 19.88 -22.54
CA GLU A 152 -11.61 20.46 -23.34
C GLU A 152 -11.17 21.79 -23.95
N LYS A 153 -10.66 22.73 -23.15
CA LYS A 153 -10.24 24.05 -23.64
C LYS A 153 -9.10 24.00 -24.66
N PHE A 154 -8.09 23.14 -24.46
CA PHE A 154 -6.88 23.16 -25.29
C PHE A 154 -6.88 22.12 -26.42
N GLN A 155 -7.65 21.03 -26.32
CA GLN A 155 -7.64 19.96 -27.34
C GLN A 155 -8.90 19.96 -28.22
N THR A 156 -10.05 20.41 -27.71
CA THR A 156 -11.33 20.28 -28.44
C THR A 156 -11.77 21.54 -29.16
N GLU A 157 -11.22 22.71 -28.82
CA GLU A 157 -11.58 23.99 -29.41
C GLU A 157 -10.49 24.48 -30.39
N PRO A 158 -10.67 24.28 -31.72
CA PRO A 158 -9.66 24.64 -32.71
C PRO A 158 -9.39 26.16 -32.80
N GLU A 159 -10.36 26.98 -32.35
CA GLU A 159 -10.21 28.43 -32.22
C GLU A 159 -9.10 28.79 -31.20
N ILE A 160 -9.05 28.09 -30.07
CA ILE A 160 -8.06 28.32 -28.99
C ILE A 160 -6.67 27.81 -29.39
N ALA A 161 -6.60 26.73 -30.16
CA ALA A 161 -5.33 26.18 -30.64
C ALA A 161 -4.51 27.23 -31.41
N LYS A 162 -5.18 28.13 -32.15
CA LYS A 162 -4.51 29.23 -32.88
C LYS A 162 -3.82 30.25 -31.96
N TYR A 163 -4.26 30.38 -30.72
CA TYR A 163 -3.70 31.29 -29.72
C TYR A 163 -2.76 30.59 -28.73
N THR A 164 -2.52 29.29 -28.90
CA THR A 164 -1.65 28.50 -28.02
C THR A 164 -0.21 28.53 -28.55
N TYR A 165 0.39 29.71 -28.58
CA TYR A 165 1.78 29.91 -28.96
C TYR A 165 2.46 30.94 -28.05
N LEU A 166 3.79 30.93 -28.06
CA LEU A 166 4.61 31.95 -27.42
C LEU A 166 5.32 32.76 -28.50
N THR A 167 5.47 34.06 -28.28
CA THR A 167 6.20 34.96 -29.17
C THR A 167 7.68 34.98 -28.82
N GLN A 168 8.52 35.44 -29.76
CA GLN A 168 9.94 35.66 -29.49
C GLN A 168 10.17 36.69 -28.37
N GLU A 169 9.29 37.67 -28.24
CA GLU A 169 9.37 38.69 -27.20
C GLU A 169 9.14 38.08 -25.81
N ASP A 170 8.17 37.16 -25.68
CA ASP A 170 7.91 36.42 -24.43
C ASP A 170 9.15 35.62 -23.99
N PHE A 171 9.83 34.95 -24.93
CA PHE A 171 11.06 34.24 -24.64
C PHE A 171 12.19 35.18 -24.20
N LYS A 172 12.35 36.33 -24.87
CA LYS A 172 13.35 37.35 -24.49
C LYS A 172 13.08 37.94 -23.11
N GLU A 173 11.81 38.05 -22.69
CA GLU A 173 11.45 38.51 -21.35
C GLU A 173 11.76 37.44 -20.29
N LEU A 174 11.38 36.17 -20.53
CA LEU A 174 11.70 35.05 -19.64
C LEU A 174 13.21 34.91 -19.40
N SER A 175 14.03 35.08 -20.44
CA SER A 175 15.49 35.07 -20.33
C SER A 175 16.07 36.24 -19.53
N LYS A 176 15.34 37.37 -19.38
CA LYS A 176 15.77 38.51 -18.54
C LYS A 176 15.37 38.35 -17.08
N THR A 177 14.22 37.73 -16.82
CA THR A 177 13.67 37.51 -15.47
C THR A 177 14.49 36.47 -14.70
N GLN A 178 14.99 35.45 -15.40
CA GLN A 178 16.01 34.57 -14.85
C GLN A 178 17.32 35.37 -14.85
N GLN A 179 17.78 35.81 -13.67
CA GLN A 179 19.06 36.53 -13.48
C GLN A 179 20.25 35.61 -13.76
N ILE A 180 20.32 35.03 -14.95
CA ILE A 180 21.46 34.27 -15.41
C ILE A 180 22.45 35.30 -15.92
N GLU A 181 23.55 35.48 -15.20
CA GLU A 181 24.64 36.42 -15.51
C GLU A 181 25.33 36.15 -16.87
N HIS A 182 24.86 35.16 -17.62
CA HIS A 182 25.37 34.79 -18.93
C HIS A 182 24.63 35.56 -20.04
N LYS A 183 25.13 36.76 -20.33
CA LYS A 183 24.90 37.42 -21.62
C LYS A 183 25.44 36.52 -22.74
N GLY A 184 24.61 35.67 -23.31
CA GLY A 184 24.95 34.88 -24.51
C GLY A 184 24.48 33.43 -24.56
N GLU A 185 23.37 33.07 -23.91
CA GLU A 185 22.85 31.70 -24.01
C GLU A 185 21.96 31.54 -25.25
N ALA A 186 22.40 30.72 -26.21
CA ALA A 186 21.58 30.31 -27.34
C ALA A 186 20.35 29.54 -26.83
N LEU A 187 19.14 30.03 -27.16
CA LEU A 187 17.89 29.40 -26.75
C LEU A 187 17.47 28.33 -27.75
N PHE A 188 17.36 27.09 -27.28
CA PHE A 188 16.82 25.97 -28.04
C PHE A 188 15.35 25.74 -27.67
N ILE A 189 14.47 25.73 -28.68
CA ILE A 189 13.06 25.38 -28.55
C ILE A 189 12.89 23.98 -29.14
N ILE A 190 12.55 23.02 -28.29
CA ILE A 190 12.36 21.62 -28.68
C ILE A 190 10.87 21.31 -28.65
N THR A 191 10.32 20.90 -29.79
CA THR A 191 8.97 20.33 -29.87
C THR A 191 9.09 18.84 -30.16
N ALA A 192 8.51 18.02 -29.28
CA ALA A 192 8.61 16.58 -29.35
C ALA A 192 7.26 15.93 -29.03
N PRO A 193 6.95 14.77 -29.64
CA PRO A 193 5.71 14.06 -29.35
C PRO A 193 5.69 13.53 -27.91
N LYS A 194 4.49 13.28 -27.38
CA LYS A 194 4.29 12.71 -26.04
C LYS A 194 5.00 11.35 -25.94
N GLY A 195 5.71 11.14 -24.84
CA GLY A 195 6.51 9.93 -24.63
C GLY A 195 7.95 10.00 -25.16
N THR A 196 8.40 11.16 -25.64
CA THR A 196 9.83 11.40 -25.91
C THR A 196 10.62 11.41 -24.61
N LEU A 197 11.70 10.62 -24.57
CA LEU A 197 12.63 10.57 -23.45
C LEU A 197 13.70 11.65 -23.62
N VAL A 198 14.02 12.34 -22.54
CA VAL A 198 15.08 13.35 -22.46
C VAL A 198 16.08 12.87 -21.43
N GLU A 199 17.29 12.54 -21.89
CA GLU A 199 18.39 12.09 -21.03
C GLU A 199 19.51 13.13 -21.09
N THR A 200 20.04 13.49 -19.92
CA THR A 200 21.20 14.38 -19.81
C THR A 200 22.36 13.59 -19.22
N VAL A 201 23.51 13.64 -19.90
CA VAL A 201 24.71 12.90 -19.49
C VAL A 201 25.87 13.88 -19.33
N LEU A 202 26.60 13.72 -18.24
CA LEU A 202 27.92 14.31 -18.07
C LEU A 202 28.92 13.35 -18.69
N ASP A 203 29.50 13.74 -19.83
CA ASP A 203 30.51 12.92 -20.51
C ASP A 203 31.90 13.22 -19.92
N ASP A 204 32.74 12.21 -19.80
CA ASP A 204 34.14 12.33 -19.38
C ASP A 204 34.99 13.03 -20.47
N ASN A 205 34.41 13.29 -21.66
CA ASN A 205 35.02 14.10 -22.69
C ASN A 205 35.15 15.58 -22.25
N PRO A 206 36.37 16.10 -22.02
CA PRO A 206 36.58 17.47 -21.57
C PRO A 206 36.17 18.53 -22.62
N GLU A 207 36.00 18.15 -23.89
CA GLU A 207 35.61 19.07 -24.97
C GLU A 207 34.08 19.27 -25.04
N TYR A 208 33.29 18.23 -24.71
CA TYR A 208 31.83 18.28 -24.73
C TYR A 208 31.24 17.59 -23.49
N PRO A 209 31.42 18.18 -22.29
CA PRO A 209 31.06 17.55 -21.03
C PRO A 209 29.54 17.45 -20.81
N TYR A 210 28.73 18.21 -21.55
CA TYR A 210 27.26 18.23 -21.41
C TYR A 210 26.61 17.75 -22.70
N GLN A 211 25.83 16.67 -22.60
CA GLN A 211 25.10 16.12 -23.74
C GLN A 211 23.62 15.91 -23.38
N VAL A 212 22.74 16.22 -24.32
CA VAL A 212 21.29 16.01 -24.22
C VAL A 212 20.88 15.04 -25.32
N TYR A 213 20.33 13.90 -24.92
CA TYR A 213 19.82 12.87 -25.81
C TYR A 213 18.29 12.93 -25.81
N LEU A 214 17.72 13.03 -27.02
CA LEU A 214 16.27 13.04 -27.22
C LEU A 214 15.88 11.77 -27.99
N ASN A 215 15.11 10.89 -27.35
CA ASN A 215 14.69 9.64 -27.95
C ASN A 215 13.16 9.57 -28.05
N SER A 216 12.64 9.64 -29.27
CA SER A 216 11.22 9.45 -29.54
C SER A 216 10.95 8.01 -29.95
N SER A 217 10.19 7.28 -29.12
CA SER A 217 9.75 5.93 -29.45
C SER A 217 8.58 6.00 -30.44
N LYS A 218 8.65 5.23 -31.53
CA LYS A 218 7.62 5.23 -32.57
C LYS A 218 6.30 4.71 -32.02
N VAL A 219 5.32 5.60 -31.84
CA VAL A 219 3.90 5.23 -31.72
C VAL A 219 3.32 5.12 -33.13
N GLN A 220 2.60 4.04 -33.43
CA GLN A 220 1.97 3.85 -34.75
C GLN A 220 1.00 5.02 -35.03
N ASN A 221 1.09 5.61 -36.24
CA ASN A 221 0.21 6.65 -36.78
C ASN A 221 0.36 8.11 -36.28
N GLN A 222 1.52 8.54 -35.78
CA GLN A 222 1.79 9.97 -35.54
C GLN A 222 3.10 10.44 -36.20
N HIS A 223 3.15 11.72 -36.60
CA HIS A 223 4.39 12.38 -37.00
C HIS A 223 5.35 12.37 -35.80
N ASN A 224 6.33 11.48 -35.82
CA ASN A 224 7.23 11.18 -34.70
C ASN A 224 8.55 11.95 -34.80
N GLU A 225 8.55 13.11 -35.45
CA GLU A 225 9.76 13.91 -35.63
C GLU A 225 9.90 14.91 -34.48
N ILE A 226 11.07 14.92 -33.87
CA ILE A 226 11.47 15.96 -32.91
C ILE A 226 11.93 17.15 -33.73
N GLN A 227 11.37 18.33 -33.48
CA GLN A 227 11.81 19.57 -34.12
C GLN A 227 12.59 20.39 -33.10
N VAL A 228 13.72 20.91 -33.53
CA VAL A 228 14.58 21.76 -32.71
C VAL A 228 14.79 23.07 -33.45
N TYR A 229 14.38 24.16 -32.82
CA TYR A 229 14.56 25.51 -33.32
C TYR A 229 15.58 26.23 -32.44
N ILE A 230 16.44 27.03 -33.07
CA ILE A 230 17.40 27.88 -32.36
C ILE A 230 16.90 29.31 -32.52
N CYS A 231 16.58 29.97 -31.41
CA CYS A 231 16.31 31.39 -31.42
C CYS A 231 17.65 32.12 -31.41
N GLN A 232 18.09 32.58 -32.59
CA GLN A 232 19.30 33.39 -32.71
C GLN A 232 19.07 34.75 -32.03
N ASP A 233 20.02 35.16 -31.21
CA ASP A 233 20.21 36.56 -30.86
C ASP A 233 21.22 37.14 -31.87
N ASP A 234 20.97 38.33 -32.41
CA ASP A 234 21.83 38.97 -33.42
C ASP A 234 23.29 39.17 -32.92
N ASN A 235 23.51 38.98 -31.62
CA ASN A 235 24.81 39.03 -30.95
C ASN A 235 25.67 37.76 -31.11
N TYR A 236 25.13 36.62 -31.57
CA TYR A 236 25.88 35.35 -31.69
C TYR A 236 25.56 34.60 -33.00
N PRO A 237 26.22 34.94 -34.12
CA PRO A 237 26.07 34.19 -35.37
C PRO A 237 26.73 32.80 -35.26
N ILE A 238 25.93 31.75 -35.42
CA ILE A 238 26.43 30.37 -35.53
C ILE A 238 27.00 30.21 -36.94
N GLN A 239 28.32 30.16 -37.06
CA GLN A 239 28.98 29.77 -38.31
C GLN A 239 28.93 28.25 -38.44
N TYR A 240 28.18 27.76 -39.42
CA TYR A 240 28.18 26.34 -39.78
C TYR A 240 29.42 26.05 -40.62
N ASP A 241 30.42 25.38 -40.05
CA ASP A 241 31.40 24.66 -40.86
C ASP A 241 30.70 23.46 -41.48
N LYS A 242 30.24 23.63 -42.73
CA LYS A 242 29.85 22.49 -43.55
C LYS A 242 31.07 21.60 -43.70
N LYS A 243 31.10 20.48 -42.98
CA LYS A 243 32.02 19.39 -43.30
C LYS A 243 31.64 18.90 -44.70
N GLU A 244 32.43 19.29 -45.69
CA GLU A 244 32.37 18.71 -47.04
C GLU A 244 32.61 17.20 -46.90
N LYS A 245 31.76 16.43 -47.59
CA LYS A 245 31.74 14.98 -47.58
C LYS A 245 32.99 14.39 -48.24
#